data_AF-A0A950DC35-F1
#
_entry.id   AF-A0A950DC35-F1
#
_cell.length_a   1.000
_cell.length_b   1.000
_cell.length_c   1.000
_cell.angle_alpha   90.00
_cell.angle_beta   90.00
_cell.angle_gamma   90.00
#
_symmetry.space_group_name_H-M   'P 1'
#
loop_
_entity.id
_entity.type
_entity.pdbx_description
1 polymer ?
#
loop_
_entity_poly.entity_id
_entity_poly.type
_entity_poly.pdbx_seq_one_letter_code
_entity_poly.pdbx_strand_id
1 'polypeptide(L)' 'IINGGEADLVLLGRELLREPYWVIKAQQQLGEPPLWPIQYGYAVKRR' A
#
# COMPACT_ATOMS: atom_id res chain seq x y z
N ILE A 1 -3.09 -5.71 -15.62
CA ILE A 1 -3.69 -6.62 -14.61
C ILE A 1 -5.10 -6.18 -14.23
N ILE A 2 -5.33 -5.42 -13.14
CA ILE A 2 -6.70 -5.08 -12.67
C ILE A 2 -7.49 -4.26 -13.72
N ASN A 3 -7.00 -3.08 -14.11
CA ASN A 3 -7.68 -2.25 -15.14
C ASN A 3 -7.76 -2.93 -16.52
N GLY A 4 -6.94 -3.96 -16.76
CA GLY A 4 -6.96 -4.74 -18.00
C GLY A 4 -7.90 -5.94 -17.95
N GLY A 5 -8.55 -6.22 -16.80
CA GLY A 5 -9.45 -7.36 -16.61
C GLY A 5 -8.76 -8.72 -16.51
N GLU A 6 -7.45 -8.76 -16.28
CA GLU A 6 -6.68 -10.02 -16.25
C GLU A 6 -6.82 -10.76 -14.91
N ALA A 7 -7.21 -10.06 -13.83
CA ALA A 7 -7.43 -10.64 -12.52
C ALA A 7 -8.32 -9.75 -11.66
N ASP A 8 -9.10 -10.39 -10.77
CA ASP A 8 -9.89 -9.72 -9.72
C ASP A 8 -9.10 -9.55 -8.42
N LEU A 9 -8.04 -10.34 -8.22
CA LEU A 9 -7.19 -10.29 -7.02
C LEU A 9 -5.71 -10.45 -7.39
N VAL A 10 -4.85 -9.68 -6.71
CA VAL A 10 -3.39 -9.78 -6.83
C VAL A 10 -2.79 -10.25 -5.51
N LEU A 11 -2.12 -11.40 -5.52
CA LEU A 11 -1.43 -11.94 -4.35
C LEU A 11 0.05 -11.57 -4.39
N LEU A 12 0.55 -11.01 -3.28
CA LEU A 12 1.94 -10.61 -3.13
C LEU A 12 2.70 -11.65 -2.28
N GLY A 13 3.89 -12.03 -2.74
CA GLY A 13 4.79 -12.94 -2.00
C GLY A 13 6.00 -12.20 -1.45
N ARG A 14 7.13 -12.32 -2.15
CA ARG A 14 8.44 -11.76 -1.73
C ARG A 14 8.42 -10.26 -1.43
N GLU A 15 7.51 -9.52 -2.04
CA GLU A 15 7.45 -8.07 -1.85
C GLU A 15 6.99 -7.69 -0.44
N LEU A 16 6.02 -8.42 0.12
CA LEU A 16 5.60 -8.22 1.52
C LEU A 16 6.69 -8.61 2.52
N LEU A 17 7.63 -9.49 2.14
CA LEU A 17 8.78 -9.83 2.98
C LEU A 17 9.87 -8.75 2.97
N ARG A 18 10.03 -8.04 1.84
CA ARG A 18 11.01 -6.94 1.72
C ARG A 18 10.48 -5.64 2.29
N GLU A 19 9.21 -5.35 2.04
CA GLU A 19 8.55 -4.12 2.47
C GLU A 19 7.15 -4.46 3.01
N PRO A 20 7.01 -4.71 4.33
CA PRO A 20 5.72 -5.10 4.93
C PRO A 20 4.60 -4.07 4.74
N TYR A 21 4.94 -2.79 4.56
CA TYR A 21 4.00 -1.69 4.31
C TYR A 21 3.83 -1.36 2.83
N TRP A 22 4.22 -2.27 1.93
CA TRP A 22 4.16 -2.06 0.48
C TRP A 22 2.78 -1.57 0.02
N VAL A 23 1.69 -2.10 0.60
CA VAL A 23 0.32 -1.73 0.24
C VAL A 23 0.04 -0.24 0.49
N ILE A 24 0.47 0.30 1.63
CA ILE A 24 0.28 1.71 1.97
C ILE A 24 1.09 2.60 1.01
N LYS A 25 2.29 2.18 0.64
CA LYS A 25 3.13 2.87 -0.35
C LYS A 25 2.52 2.82 -1.75
N ALA A 26 1.95 1.69 -2.14
CA ALA A 26 1.24 1.55 -3.40
C ALA A 26 0.04 2.52 -3.47
N GLN A 27 -0.73 2.68 -2.39
CA GLN A 27 -1.79 3.71 -2.33
C GLN A 27 -1.26 5.13 -2.61
N GLN A 28 -0.15 5.51 -1.97
CA GLN A 28 0.48 6.83 -2.20
C GLN A 28 0.91 7.01 -3.66
N GLN A 29 1.48 5.97 -4.27
CA GLN A 29 1.89 6.00 -5.68
C GLN A 29 0.70 6.11 -6.64
N LEU A 30 -0.45 5.57 -6.25
CA LEU A 30 -1.72 5.71 -6.97
C LEU A 30 -2.42 7.05 -6.70
N GLY A 31 -1.83 7.92 -5.86
CA GLY A 31 -2.39 9.22 -5.50
C GLY A 31 -3.50 9.15 -4.45
N GLU A 32 -3.74 7.99 -3.86
CA GLU A 32 -4.69 7.84 -2.76
C GLU A 32 -4.07 8.26 -1.42
N PRO A 33 -4.86 8.84 -0.51
CA PRO A 33 -4.39 9.16 0.82
C PRO A 33 -4.00 7.87 1.56
N PRO A 34 -2.77 7.77 2.10
CA PRO A 34 -2.31 6.54 2.74
C PRO A 34 -3.06 6.26 4.03
N LEU A 35 -3.60 5.05 4.14
CA LEU A 35 -4.36 4.60 5.31
C LEU A 35 -3.41 4.03 6.37
N TRP A 36 -2.83 4.91 7.18
CA TRP A 36 -2.00 4.51 8.31
C TRP A 36 -2.84 4.15 9.54
N PRO A 37 -2.50 3.05 10.25
CA PRO A 37 -3.05 2.78 11.58
C PRO A 37 -2.84 3.97 12.53
N ILE A 38 -3.82 4.22 13.40
CA ILE A 38 -3.83 5.39 14.29
C ILE A 38 -2.55 5.52 15.13
N GLN A 39 -1.96 4.38 15.50
CA GLN A 39 -0.75 4.27 16.30
C GLN A 39 0.47 4.91 15.60
N TYR A 40 0.51 4.88 14.27
CA TYR A 40 1.59 5.46 13.47
C TYR A 40 1.32 6.92 13.05
N GLY A 41 0.14 7.46 13.37
CA GLY A 41 -0.27 8.80 12.96
C GLY A 41 0.71 9.90 13.38
N TYR A 42 1.37 9.75 14.54
CA TYR A 42 2.39 10.70 15.01
C TYR A 42 3.59 10.83 14.06
N ALA A 43 4.11 9.71 13.55
CA ALA A 43 5.29 9.69 12.70
C ALA A 43 4.97 10.17 11.28
N VAL A 44 3.75 9.89 10.80
CA VAL A 44 3.34 10.18 9.42
C VAL A 44 2.82 11.60 9.27
N LYS A 45 1.98 12.09 10.19
CA LYS A 45 1.35 13.43 10.09
C LYS A 45 2.32 14.59 10.28
N ARG A 46 3.57 14.32 10.67
CA ARG A 46 4.61 15.33 10.86
C ARG A 46 5.42 15.63 9.60
N ARG A 47 5.19 14.90 8.51
CA ARG A 47 5.70 15.24 7.17
C ARG A 47 4.66 16.09 6.45
#